data_AF-A0A9W5AR98-F1
#
_entry.id   AF-A0A9W5AR98-F1
#
_cell.length_a   1.000
_cell.length_b   1.000
_cell.length_c   1.000
_cell.angle_alpha   90.00
_cell.angle_beta   90.00
_cell.angle_gamma   90.00
#
_symmetry.space_group_name_H-M   'P 1'
#
loop_
_entity.id
_entity.type
_entity.pdbx_description
1 polymer ?
#
loop_
_entity_poly.entity_id
_entity_poly.type
_entity_poly.pdbx_seq_one_letter_code
_entity_poly.pdbx_strand_id
1 'polypeptide(L)'
;MQIRKNTLKQPFFHNYGVSGASLEDYIGLTWIHYKKFEAYPKNIIFGIDPWIFNKNNDQNRYKSIEDDYLTLKNIFTDKKRVEKTPYNILKLLSIEYAIKNIISLTKDKFYIVNSTDVDTYLREPDGSIYYPFKFRYPNPDNVKQDAINYAKAKPVYSLREFEHLDNTKLFESFIKFLISQGTKVYFFLPPYNPYAYNLLIQNPKYYIINKVELYLKDFAKANNIKVIGSYNPNINELKNEDFFDGMHLLENGYMKIFKDLN
;
A
#
# COMPACT_ATOMS: atom_id res chain seq x y z
N MET A 1 -5.49 -1.38 -1.05
CA MET A 1 -5.58 -0.90 -2.44
C MET A 1 -6.54 -1.79 -3.23
N GLN A 2 -7.58 -1.22 -3.83
CA GLN A 2 -8.65 -1.99 -4.51
C GLN A 2 -8.34 -2.34 -5.97
N ILE A 3 -7.11 -2.18 -6.43
CA ILE A 3 -6.71 -2.59 -7.79
C ILE A 3 -6.85 -4.10 -7.90
N ARG A 4 -7.51 -4.56 -8.95
CA ARG A 4 -7.78 -5.97 -9.22
C ARG A 4 -7.38 -6.33 -10.64
N LYS A 5 -7.34 -7.63 -10.94
CA LYS A 5 -7.01 -8.17 -12.26
C LYS A 5 -7.72 -7.43 -13.41
N ASN A 6 -9.01 -7.14 -13.24
CA ASN A 6 -9.84 -6.48 -14.25
C ASN A 6 -9.50 -5.00 -14.44
N THR A 7 -8.97 -4.31 -13.42
CA THR A 7 -8.53 -2.91 -13.54
C THR A 7 -7.37 -2.78 -14.52
N LEU A 8 -6.45 -3.76 -14.52
CA LEU A 8 -5.24 -3.73 -15.33
C LEU A 8 -5.35 -4.55 -16.63
N LYS A 9 -6.47 -5.27 -16.82
CA LYS A 9 -6.71 -6.17 -17.96
C LYS A 9 -5.59 -7.20 -18.20
N GLN A 10 -4.89 -7.62 -17.14
CA GLN A 10 -3.81 -8.59 -17.22
C GLN A 10 -4.32 -10.01 -16.92
N PRO A 11 -3.82 -11.05 -17.59
CA PRO A 11 -4.25 -12.43 -17.33
C PRO A 11 -3.79 -12.94 -15.95
N PHE A 12 -2.66 -12.44 -15.45
CA PHE A 12 -2.08 -12.80 -14.16
C PHE A 12 -1.81 -11.53 -13.34
N PHE A 13 -2.36 -11.48 -12.13
CA PHE A 13 -2.22 -10.37 -11.21
C PHE A 13 -2.28 -10.90 -9.77
N HIS A 14 -1.41 -10.38 -8.90
CA HIS A 14 -1.42 -10.67 -7.47
C HIS A 14 -1.39 -9.34 -6.71
N ASN A 15 -2.44 -9.07 -5.95
CA ASN A 15 -2.55 -7.91 -5.08
C ASN A 15 -1.95 -8.25 -3.71
N TYR A 16 -0.79 -7.67 -3.42
CA TYR A 16 -0.11 -7.75 -2.13
C TYR A 16 -0.42 -6.55 -1.22
N GLY A 17 -1.50 -5.82 -1.49
CA GLY A 17 -1.88 -4.64 -0.74
C GLY A 17 -2.20 -4.97 0.72
N VAL A 18 -1.55 -4.25 1.64
CA VAL A 18 -1.80 -4.32 3.08
C VAL A 18 -2.27 -2.96 3.61
N SER A 19 -2.91 -2.96 4.77
CA SER A 19 -3.39 -1.73 5.40
C SER A 19 -2.22 -0.94 6.00
N GLY A 20 -2.05 0.31 5.56
CA GLY A 20 -0.98 1.19 6.05
C GLY A 20 0.40 0.58 5.81
N ALA A 21 0.68 0.22 4.56
CA ALA A 21 1.97 -0.39 4.20
C ALA A 21 3.14 0.53 4.58
N SER A 22 4.24 -0.09 5.01
CA SER A 22 5.53 0.55 5.20
C SER A 22 6.53 0.12 4.10
N LEU A 23 7.73 0.72 4.08
CA LEU A 23 8.79 0.31 3.15
C LEU A 23 9.23 -1.15 3.40
N GLU A 24 9.21 -1.56 4.66
CA GLU A 24 9.52 -2.92 5.08
C GLU A 24 8.49 -3.92 4.54
N ASP A 25 7.20 -3.55 4.47
CA ASP A 25 6.18 -4.39 3.83
C ASP A 25 6.50 -4.62 2.34
N TYR A 26 6.91 -3.58 1.60
CA TYR A 26 7.28 -3.73 0.20
C TYR A 26 8.42 -4.73 0.00
N ILE A 27 9.44 -4.65 0.85
CA ILE A 27 10.61 -5.53 0.80
C ILE A 27 10.21 -6.95 1.22
N GLY A 28 9.55 -7.12 2.37
CA GLY A 28 9.17 -8.43 2.89
C GLY A 28 8.19 -9.18 1.98
N LEU A 29 7.17 -8.50 1.44
CA LEU A 29 6.21 -9.12 0.53
C LEU A 29 6.85 -9.51 -0.81
N THR A 30 7.85 -8.77 -1.26
CA THR A 30 8.63 -9.14 -2.46
C THR A 30 9.42 -10.43 -2.22
N TRP A 31 9.98 -10.62 -1.03
CA TRP A 31 10.64 -11.87 -0.67
C TRP A 31 9.67 -13.04 -0.53
N ILE A 32 8.50 -12.81 0.06
CA ILE A 32 7.44 -13.82 0.14
C ILE A 32 7.02 -14.27 -1.27
N HIS A 33 6.88 -13.33 -2.21
CA HIS A 33 6.64 -13.65 -3.62
C HIS A 33 7.77 -14.51 -4.19
N TYR A 34 9.03 -14.09 -4.01
CA TYR A 34 10.18 -14.85 -4.50
C TYR A 34 10.22 -16.28 -3.95
N LYS A 35 9.98 -16.49 -2.65
CA LYS A 35 9.92 -17.84 -2.06
C LYS A 35 8.82 -18.71 -2.67
N LYS A 36 7.71 -18.10 -3.09
CA LYS A 36 6.56 -18.83 -3.64
C LYS A 36 6.74 -19.23 -5.10
N PHE A 37 7.38 -18.37 -5.90
CA PHE A 37 7.48 -18.53 -7.35
C PHE A 37 8.91 -18.80 -7.84
N GLU A 38 9.89 -18.77 -6.94
CA GLU A 38 11.33 -18.90 -7.23
C GLU A 38 11.84 -17.88 -8.28
N ALA A 39 11.15 -16.75 -8.37
CA ALA A 39 11.44 -15.67 -9.31
C ALA A 39 10.95 -14.33 -8.74
N TYR A 40 11.62 -13.24 -9.13
CA TYR A 40 11.09 -11.90 -8.90
C TYR A 40 9.95 -11.61 -9.90
N PRO A 41 8.95 -10.78 -9.53
CA PRO A 41 7.85 -10.48 -10.43
C PRO A 41 8.35 -9.79 -11.71
N LYS A 42 7.82 -10.18 -12.87
CA LYS A 42 8.14 -9.52 -14.15
C LYS A 42 7.79 -8.02 -14.14
N ASN A 43 6.66 -7.68 -13.50
CA ASN A 43 6.19 -6.31 -13.32
C ASN A 43 5.76 -6.11 -11.86
N ILE A 44 6.06 -4.96 -11.27
CA ILE A 44 5.56 -4.57 -9.94
C ILE A 44 5.03 -3.14 -9.98
N ILE A 45 3.85 -2.92 -9.41
CA ILE A 45 3.30 -1.59 -9.14
C ILE A 45 3.40 -1.33 -7.65
N PHE A 46 4.23 -0.38 -7.23
CA PHE A 46 4.27 0.07 -5.84
C PHE A 46 3.28 1.21 -5.66
N GLY A 47 2.28 1.01 -4.80
CA GLY A 47 1.39 2.06 -4.34
C GLY A 47 2.03 2.83 -3.20
N ILE A 48 2.67 3.97 -3.50
CA ILE A 48 3.56 4.69 -2.58
C ILE A 48 2.80 5.83 -1.91
N ASP A 49 2.39 5.63 -0.68
CA ASP A 49 1.84 6.70 0.15
C ASP A 49 2.94 7.66 0.66
N PRO A 50 2.64 8.94 0.96
CA PRO A 50 3.68 9.88 1.39
C PRO A 50 4.44 9.43 2.66
N TRP A 51 3.75 8.77 3.59
CA TRP A 51 4.33 8.37 4.87
C TRP A 51 5.37 7.25 4.77
N ILE A 52 5.57 6.64 3.60
CA ILE A 52 6.66 5.67 3.37
C ILE A 52 8.03 6.26 3.74
N PHE A 53 8.18 7.59 3.56
CA PHE A 53 9.40 8.34 3.89
C PHE A 53 9.31 9.07 5.23
N ASN A 54 8.33 8.78 6.08
CA ASN A 54 8.21 9.36 7.40
C ASN A 54 8.62 8.33 8.46
N LYS A 55 9.74 8.52 9.16
CA LYS A 55 10.13 7.62 10.27
C LYS A 55 9.12 7.59 11.43
N ASN A 56 8.26 8.61 11.52
CA ASN A 56 7.23 8.77 12.55
C ASN A 56 5.83 8.31 12.07
N ASN A 57 5.76 7.42 11.08
CA ASN A 57 4.50 6.94 10.50
C ASN A 57 3.76 5.88 11.35
N ASP A 58 4.41 5.36 12.40
CA ASP A 58 3.90 4.34 13.33
C ASP A 58 3.47 3.00 12.67
N GLN A 59 3.88 2.73 11.43
CA GLN A 59 3.55 1.51 10.70
C GLN A 59 4.43 0.34 11.13
N ASN A 60 3.87 -0.57 11.93
CA ASN A 60 4.58 -1.70 12.54
C ASN A 60 4.04 -3.07 12.12
N ARG A 61 3.09 -3.14 11.17
CA ARG A 61 2.43 -4.40 10.77
C ARG A 61 3.38 -5.38 10.06
N TYR A 62 4.40 -4.85 9.38
CA TYR A 62 5.47 -5.63 8.75
C TYR A 62 6.21 -6.55 9.74
N LYS A 63 6.14 -6.31 11.06
CA LYS A 63 6.77 -7.17 12.08
C LYS A 63 6.27 -8.63 12.03
N SER A 64 5.09 -8.85 11.47
CA SER A 64 4.58 -10.20 11.19
C SER A 64 5.36 -10.96 10.10
N ILE A 65 6.09 -10.23 9.25
CA ILE A 65 6.93 -10.72 8.15
C ILE A 65 8.38 -10.19 8.26
N GLU A 66 8.83 -9.86 9.47
CA GLU A 66 10.13 -9.22 9.72
C GLU A 66 11.31 -10.04 9.17
N ASP A 67 11.29 -11.35 9.36
CA ASP A 67 12.33 -12.25 8.84
C ASP A 67 12.45 -12.15 7.31
N ASP A 68 11.33 -11.99 6.61
CA ASP A 68 11.29 -11.87 5.16
C ASP A 68 11.81 -10.50 4.70
N TYR A 69 11.45 -9.44 5.41
CA TYR A 69 12.01 -8.10 5.21
C TYR A 69 13.53 -8.09 5.42
N LEU A 70 14.02 -8.60 6.55
CA LEU A 70 15.44 -8.63 6.88
C LEU A 70 16.22 -9.48 5.89
N THR A 71 15.66 -10.61 5.45
CA THR A 71 16.29 -11.49 4.47
C THR A 71 16.56 -10.76 3.16
N LEU A 72 15.53 -10.16 2.55
CA LEU A 72 15.71 -9.47 1.27
C LEU A 72 16.50 -8.18 1.42
N LYS A 73 16.30 -7.41 2.50
CA LYS A 73 17.10 -6.22 2.79
C LYS A 73 18.58 -6.53 2.73
N ASN A 74 19.03 -7.53 3.49
CA ASN A 74 20.44 -7.90 3.52
C ASN A 74 20.95 -8.32 2.13
N ILE A 75 20.16 -9.06 1.33
CA ILE A 75 20.55 -9.46 -0.03
C ILE A 75 20.92 -8.26 -0.91
N PHE A 76 20.18 -7.15 -0.83
CA PHE A 76 20.44 -5.98 -1.68
C PHE A 76 21.24 -4.86 -1.01
N THR A 77 21.42 -4.87 0.31
CA THR A 77 22.23 -3.87 1.03
C THR A 77 23.65 -4.34 1.35
N ASP A 78 23.90 -5.65 1.54
CA ASP A 78 25.21 -6.19 1.91
C ASP A 78 25.49 -7.59 1.31
N LYS A 79 26.69 -7.80 0.75
CA LYS A 79 27.10 -9.05 0.07
C LYS A 79 27.35 -10.25 1.02
N LYS A 80 26.58 -10.45 2.09
CA LYS A 80 26.74 -11.62 2.98
C LYS A 80 25.41 -12.24 3.39
N ARG A 81 25.42 -13.57 3.38
CA ARG A 81 24.32 -14.49 3.73
C ARG A 81 23.66 -14.09 5.04
N VAL A 82 22.34 -14.02 5.01
CA VAL A 82 21.50 -13.91 6.20
C VAL A 82 21.55 -15.22 6.96
N GLU A 83 22.02 -15.20 8.19
CA GLU A 83 21.76 -16.29 9.13
C GLU A 83 20.27 -16.30 9.44
N LYS A 84 19.62 -17.45 9.25
CA LYS A 84 18.22 -17.64 9.62
C LYS A 84 18.05 -17.30 11.10
N THR A 85 17.20 -16.34 11.42
CA THR A 85 16.67 -16.19 12.78
C THR A 85 16.01 -17.52 13.15
N PRO A 86 16.43 -18.21 14.23
CA PRO A 86 15.78 -19.44 14.62
C PRO A 86 14.31 -19.14 14.92
N TYR A 87 13.41 -20.01 14.47
CA TYR A 87 11.98 -19.91 14.79
C TYR A 87 11.81 -19.65 16.28
N ASN A 88 11.09 -18.58 16.64
CA ASN A 88 10.84 -18.29 18.04
C ASN A 88 9.83 -19.28 18.61
N ILE A 89 10.33 -20.45 19.03
CA ILE A 89 9.60 -21.57 19.62
C ILE A 89 8.81 -21.14 20.86
N LEU A 90 9.21 -20.04 21.52
CA LEU A 90 8.49 -19.48 22.67
C LEU A 90 7.11 -18.94 22.27
N LYS A 91 6.87 -18.61 20.98
CA LYS A 91 5.52 -18.28 20.50
C LYS A 91 4.55 -19.46 20.66
N LEU A 92 5.02 -20.71 20.60
CA LEU A 92 4.19 -21.88 20.86
C LEU A 92 3.75 -21.97 22.33
N LEU A 93 4.49 -21.37 23.24
CA LEU A 93 4.18 -21.30 24.67
C LEU A 93 3.40 -20.02 25.04
N SER A 94 3.10 -19.16 24.07
CA SER A 94 2.41 -17.91 24.35
C SER A 94 0.93 -18.16 24.64
N ILE A 95 0.54 -17.87 25.88
CA ILE A 95 -0.86 -17.86 26.33
C ILE A 95 -1.70 -16.92 25.46
N GLU A 96 -1.13 -15.78 25.01
CA GLU A 96 -1.83 -14.85 24.13
C GLU A 96 -2.16 -15.49 22.77
N TYR A 97 -1.23 -16.25 22.18
CA TYR A 97 -1.48 -17.00 20.95
C TYR A 97 -2.47 -18.15 21.19
N ALA A 98 -2.39 -18.85 22.31
CA ALA A 98 -3.35 -19.89 22.67
C ALA A 98 -4.79 -19.33 22.79
N ILE A 99 -4.96 -18.19 23.47
CA ILE A 99 -6.24 -17.48 23.56
C ILE A 99 -6.74 -17.05 22.17
N LYS A 100 -5.87 -16.45 21.34
CA LYS A 100 -6.23 -16.06 19.96
C LYS A 100 -6.64 -17.26 19.10
N ASN A 101 -5.99 -18.41 19.26
CA ASN A 101 -6.34 -19.65 18.57
C ASN A 101 -7.68 -20.20 19.06
N ILE A 102 -7.97 -20.18 20.37
CA ILE A 102 -9.28 -20.60 20.89
C ILE A 102 -10.39 -19.68 20.37
N ILE A 103 -10.16 -18.37 20.33
CA ILE A 103 -11.10 -17.39 19.75
C ILE A 103 -11.25 -17.61 18.23
N SER A 104 -10.21 -18.03 17.50
CA SER A 104 -10.33 -18.27 16.06
C SER A 104 -11.16 -19.53 15.76
N LEU A 105 -11.20 -20.51 16.66
CA LEU A 105 -12.06 -21.69 16.53
C LEU A 105 -13.56 -21.36 16.61
N THR A 106 -13.92 -20.24 17.24
CA THR A 106 -15.31 -19.78 17.38
C THR A 106 -15.70 -18.69 16.37
N LYS A 107 -14.75 -18.20 15.55
CA LYS A 107 -15.02 -17.24 14.48
C LYS A 107 -15.53 -17.93 13.22
N ASP A 108 -16.36 -17.21 12.47
CA ASP A 108 -16.96 -17.66 11.22
C ASP A 108 -15.91 -18.30 10.30
N LYS A 109 -16.22 -19.52 9.86
CA LYS A 109 -15.48 -20.20 8.81
C LYS A 109 -15.67 -19.39 7.53
N PHE A 110 -14.58 -19.17 6.78
CA PHE A 110 -14.68 -18.64 5.42
C PHE A 110 -15.67 -19.50 4.63
N TYR A 111 -16.60 -18.85 3.92
CA TYR A 111 -17.53 -19.49 3.02
C TYR A 111 -17.36 -18.92 1.61
N ILE A 112 -17.66 -19.74 0.61
CA ILE A 112 -17.56 -19.35 -0.79
C ILE A 112 -18.86 -18.63 -1.17
N VAL A 113 -18.72 -17.51 -1.88
CA VAL A 113 -19.85 -16.79 -2.50
C VAL A 113 -19.75 -16.91 -4.02
N ASN A 114 -20.89 -16.92 -4.69
CA ASN A 114 -20.97 -17.02 -6.16
C ASN A 114 -21.07 -15.66 -6.85
N SER A 115 -21.09 -14.57 -6.08
CA SER A 115 -21.23 -13.20 -6.56
C SER A 115 -20.42 -12.25 -5.69
N THR A 116 -20.00 -11.14 -6.28
CA THR A 116 -19.35 -10.03 -5.57
C THR A 116 -20.38 -9.09 -4.93
N ASP A 117 -21.67 -9.26 -5.21
CA ASP A 117 -22.75 -8.45 -4.66
C ASP A 117 -23.23 -8.98 -3.30
N VAL A 118 -22.36 -8.89 -2.29
CA VAL A 118 -22.65 -9.27 -0.91
C VAL A 118 -22.10 -8.24 0.06
N ASP A 119 -22.86 -7.95 1.12
CA ASP A 119 -22.52 -6.93 2.11
C ASP A 119 -21.52 -7.44 3.17
N THR A 120 -20.35 -7.87 2.72
CA THR A 120 -19.27 -8.33 3.60
C THR A 120 -17.90 -8.09 2.95
N TYR A 121 -16.83 -8.36 3.70
CA TYR A 121 -15.50 -8.40 3.14
C TYR A 121 -15.34 -9.66 2.29
N LEU A 122 -14.98 -9.46 1.02
CA LEU A 122 -14.64 -10.55 0.11
C LEU A 122 -13.19 -10.44 -0.29
N ARG A 123 -12.56 -11.60 -0.48
CA ARG A 123 -11.22 -11.70 -1.03
C ARG A 123 -11.27 -12.54 -2.30
N GLU A 124 -10.82 -11.96 -3.39
CA GLU A 124 -10.69 -12.61 -4.70
C GLU A 124 -9.44 -13.50 -4.74
N PRO A 125 -9.37 -14.49 -5.66
CA PRO A 125 -8.18 -15.32 -5.85
C PRO A 125 -6.91 -14.52 -6.22
N ASP A 126 -7.07 -13.33 -6.81
CA ASP A 126 -5.95 -12.40 -7.09
C ASP A 126 -5.46 -11.64 -5.84
N GLY A 127 -6.10 -11.85 -4.68
CA GLY A 127 -5.77 -11.21 -3.41
C GLY A 127 -6.47 -9.87 -3.17
N SER A 128 -7.13 -9.30 -4.18
CA SER A 128 -7.90 -8.06 -4.05
C SER A 128 -9.12 -8.25 -3.16
N ILE A 129 -9.64 -7.14 -2.63
CA ILE A 129 -10.77 -7.16 -1.69
C ILE A 129 -11.97 -6.35 -2.21
N TYR A 130 -13.16 -6.85 -1.94
CA TYR A 130 -14.38 -6.03 -1.92
C TYR A 130 -14.71 -5.69 -0.47
N TYR A 131 -15.01 -4.41 -0.25
CA TYR A 131 -15.48 -3.94 1.04
C TYR A 131 -16.99 -4.12 1.16
N PRO A 132 -17.54 -4.12 2.39
CA PRO A 132 -18.99 -4.02 2.61
C PRO A 132 -19.63 -2.84 1.87
N PHE A 133 -20.94 -2.92 1.61
CA PHE A 133 -21.71 -1.98 0.80
C PHE A 133 -21.56 -0.54 1.25
N LYS A 134 -21.47 -0.28 2.56
CA LYS A 134 -21.27 1.07 3.10
C LYS A 134 -20.04 1.80 2.52
N PHE A 135 -19.01 1.06 2.09
CA PHE A 135 -17.81 1.62 1.47
C PHE A 135 -17.87 1.59 -0.06
N ARG A 136 -18.66 0.68 -0.65
CA ARG A 136 -18.80 0.57 -2.12
C ARG A 136 -19.82 1.54 -2.69
N TYR A 137 -20.83 1.87 -1.89
CA TYR A 137 -21.93 2.76 -2.24
C TYR A 137 -22.08 3.85 -1.16
N PRO A 138 -21.02 4.64 -0.89
CA PRO A 138 -21.06 5.65 0.15
C PRO A 138 -21.93 6.84 -0.29
N ASN A 139 -22.53 7.54 0.68
CA ASN A 139 -23.18 8.81 0.42
C ASN A 139 -22.11 9.90 0.18
N PRO A 140 -22.11 10.64 -0.94
CA PRO A 140 -21.09 11.65 -1.24
C PRO A 140 -20.91 12.74 -0.18
N ASP A 141 -21.98 13.17 0.49
CA ASP A 141 -21.90 14.17 1.56
C ASP A 141 -21.15 13.63 2.79
N ASN A 142 -21.36 12.35 3.13
CA ASN A 142 -20.61 11.68 4.19
C ASN A 142 -19.13 11.56 3.81
N VAL A 143 -18.81 11.17 2.57
CA VAL A 143 -17.42 11.09 2.08
C VAL A 143 -16.72 12.45 2.19
N LYS A 144 -17.41 13.53 1.80
CA LYS A 144 -16.89 14.90 1.94
C LYS A 144 -16.59 15.23 3.40
N GLN A 145 -17.51 14.91 4.31
CA GLN A 145 -17.32 15.17 5.73
C GLN A 145 -16.15 14.35 6.30
N ASP A 146 -16.03 13.08 5.92
CA ASP A 146 -14.92 12.20 6.30
C ASP A 146 -13.58 12.72 5.76
N ALA A 147 -13.54 13.23 4.53
CA ALA A 147 -12.35 13.84 3.95
C ALA A 147 -11.90 15.10 4.72
N ILE A 148 -12.85 15.96 5.11
CA ILE A 148 -12.56 17.14 5.93
C ILE A 148 -12.07 16.72 7.33
N ASN A 149 -12.72 15.73 7.94
CA ASN A 149 -12.35 15.22 9.26
C ASN A 149 -10.95 14.60 9.24
N TYR A 150 -10.64 13.82 8.20
CA TYR A 150 -9.33 13.23 7.97
C TYR A 150 -8.23 14.29 7.95
N ALA A 151 -8.39 15.35 7.14
CA ALA A 151 -7.39 16.41 7.01
C ALA A 151 -7.25 17.30 8.26
N LYS A 152 -8.28 17.35 9.10
CA LYS A 152 -8.27 18.10 10.38
C LYS A 152 -7.79 17.29 11.58
N ALA A 153 -7.59 15.98 11.41
CA ALA A 153 -7.10 15.12 12.48
C ALA A 153 -5.75 15.62 13.02
N LYS A 154 -5.54 15.46 14.32
CA LYS A 154 -4.34 15.91 15.03
C LYS A 154 -3.69 14.71 15.74
N PRO A 155 -2.66 14.08 15.16
CA PRO A 155 -2.11 14.31 13.82
C PRO A 155 -2.97 13.69 12.69
N VAL A 156 -2.80 14.17 11.46
CA VAL A 156 -3.26 13.46 10.26
C VAL A 156 -2.59 12.10 10.19
N TYR A 157 -3.35 11.08 9.78
CA TYR A 157 -2.91 9.68 9.74
C TYR A 157 -1.53 9.53 9.10
N SER A 158 -0.57 8.99 9.87
CA SER A 158 0.81 8.70 9.44
C SER A 158 1.66 9.91 9.02
N LEU A 159 1.18 11.15 9.22
CA LEU A 159 1.88 12.39 8.86
C LEU A 159 2.34 13.20 10.09
N ARG A 160 2.45 12.56 11.26
CA ARG A 160 3.02 13.20 12.45
C ARG A 160 4.51 13.47 12.23
N GLU A 161 4.97 14.66 12.63
CA GLU A 161 6.40 15.03 12.66
C GLU A 161 7.16 14.69 11.37
N PHE A 162 6.52 14.92 10.22
CA PHE A 162 7.07 14.57 8.91
C PHE A 162 7.73 15.80 8.25
N GLU A 163 8.93 16.12 8.68
CA GLU A 163 9.65 17.34 8.25
C GLU A 163 10.64 17.08 7.10
N HIS A 164 11.16 15.87 7.02
CA HIS A 164 12.18 15.44 6.06
C HIS A 164 11.87 14.04 5.51
N LEU A 165 12.40 13.72 4.32
CA LEU A 165 12.29 12.39 3.74
C LEU A 165 13.34 11.45 4.35
N ASP A 166 12.88 10.49 5.14
CA ASP A 166 13.71 9.41 5.69
C ASP A 166 13.70 8.19 4.74
N ASN A 167 14.62 7.25 4.96
CA ASN A 167 14.68 5.95 4.28
C ASN A 167 14.85 5.97 2.74
N THR A 168 15.10 7.14 2.13
CA THR A 168 15.29 7.29 0.68
C THR A 168 16.37 6.34 0.15
N LYS A 169 17.54 6.27 0.77
CA LYS A 169 18.64 5.37 0.36
C LYS A 169 18.23 3.89 0.33
N LEU A 170 17.46 3.44 1.33
CA LEU A 170 16.97 2.06 1.39
C LEU A 170 15.97 1.79 0.27
N PHE A 171 15.01 2.71 0.08
CA PHE A 171 14.03 2.66 -1.01
C PHE A 171 14.72 2.59 -2.38
N GLU A 172 15.64 3.52 -2.66
CA GLU A 172 16.35 3.56 -3.94
C GLU A 172 17.16 2.29 -4.20
N SER A 173 17.83 1.77 -3.17
CA SER A 173 18.62 0.53 -3.29
C SER A 173 17.73 -0.67 -3.60
N PHE A 174 16.57 -0.75 -2.94
CA PHE A 174 15.57 -1.79 -3.19
C PHE A 174 15.00 -1.72 -4.61
N ILE A 175 14.62 -0.53 -5.09
CA ILE A 175 14.08 -0.36 -6.44
C ILE A 175 15.14 -0.68 -7.49
N LYS A 176 16.38 -0.19 -7.34
CA LYS A 176 17.48 -0.49 -8.25
C LYS A 176 17.83 -1.98 -8.26
N PHE A 177 17.74 -2.64 -7.11
CA PHE A 177 17.88 -4.09 -7.03
C PHE A 177 16.82 -4.81 -7.86
N LEU A 178 15.54 -4.46 -7.72
CA LEU A 178 14.50 -5.10 -8.53
C LEU A 178 14.70 -4.90 -10.04
N ILE A 179 15.08 -3.69 -10.44
CA ILE A 179 15.41 -3.40 -11.84
C ILE A 179 16.59 -4.27 -12.30
N SER A 180 17.63 -4.46 -11.47
CA SER A 180 18.77 -5.32 -11.81
C SER A 180 18.42 -6.81 -11.89
N GLN A 181 17.35 -7.24 -11.20
CA GLN A 181 16.77 -8.58 -11.33
C GLN A 181 15.81 -8.72 -12.53
N GLY A 182 15.71 -7.69 -13.39
CA GLY A 182 14.85 -7.70 -14.58
C GLY A 182 13.37 -7.40 -14.29
N THR A 183 13.04 -6.90 -13.10
CA THR A 183 11.67 -6.46 -12.77
C THR A 183 11.37 -5.11 -13.40
N LYS A 184 10.27 -4.99 -14.14
CA LYS A 184 9.75 -3.69 -14.58
C LYS A 184 8.94 -3.04 -13.47
N VAL A 185 9.49 -1.96 -12.89
CA VAL A 185 8.89 -1.24 -11.77
C VAL A 185 8.00 -0.10 -12.27
N TYR A 186 6.86 0.10 -11.60
CA TYR A 186 5.94 1.22 -11.77
C TYR A 186 5.66 1.84 -10.39
N PHE A 187 5.53 3.16 -10.34
CA PHE A 187 5.05 3.85 -9.15
C PHE A 187 3.61 4.27 -9.36
N PHE A 188 2.77 3.98 -8.38
CA PHE A 188 1.43 4.52 -8.28
C PHE A 188 1.36 5.43 -7.05
N LEU A 189 0.98 6.69 -7.27
CA LEU A 189 0.78 7.68 -6.22
C LEU A 189 -0.72 7.77 -5.93
N PRO A 190 -1.22 7.16 -4.83
CA PRO A 190 -2.64 7.19 -4.49
C PRO A 190 -3.09 8.62 -4.15
N PRO A 191 -4.06 9.18 -4.89
CA PRO A 191 -4.55 10.53 -4.63
C PRO A 191 -5.29 10.62 -3.30
N TYR A 192 -5.23 11.78 -2.67
CA TYR A 192 -6.17 12.13 -1.60
C TYR A 192 -7.52 12.55 -2.18
N ASN A 193 -8.59 12.49 -1.38
CA ASN A 193 -9.86 13.11 -1.75
C ASN A 193 -9.66 14.63 -1.99
N PRO A 194 -10.31 15.27 -2.99
CA PRO A 194 -10.15 16.70 -3.28
C PRO A 194 -10.30 17.62 -2.06
N TYR A 195 -11.27 17.35 -1.18
CA TYR A 195 -11.46 18.15 0.04
C TYR A 195 -10.33 17.94 1.04
N ALA A 196 -9.86 16.71 1.21
CA ALA A 196 -8.73 16.39 2.07
C ALA A 196 -7.44 17.03 1.54
N TYR A 197 -7.13 16.83 0.25
CA TYR A 197 -5.94 17.36 -0.41
C TYR A 197 -5.86 18.89 -0.25
N ASN A 198 -6.93 19.61 -0.58
CA ASN A 198 -6.97 21.07 -0.50
C ASN A 198 -6.65 21.58 0.91
N LEU A 199 -7.21 20.95 1.96
CA LEU A 199 -6.94 21.32 3.34
C LEU A 199 -5.50 20.97 3.76
N LEU A 200 -4.98 19.83 3.30
CA LEU A 200 -3.61 19.41 3.59
C LEU A 200 -2.59 20.39 2.98
N ILE A 201 -2.71 20.72 1.69
CA ILE A 201 -1.74 21.60 1.02
C ILE A 201 -1.80 23.06 1.48
N GLN A 202 -2.94 23.51 2.02
CA GLN A 202 -3.07 24.84 2.63
C GLN A 202 -2.35 24.95 3.97
N ASN A 203 -2.06 23.81 4.63
CA ASN A 203 -1.33 23.78 5.88
C ASN A 203 0.17 23.54 5.60
N PRO A 204 1.06 24.51 5.90
CA PRO A 204 2.50 24.37 5.65
C PRO A 204 3.12 23.11 6.27
N LYS A 205 2.54 22.59 7.37
CA LYS A 205 2.99 21.35 8.02
C LYS A 205 2.94 20.13 7.10
N TYR A 206 2.04 20.10 6.12
CA TYR A 206 1.84 18.97 5.22
C TYR A 206 2.38 19.20 3.80
N TYR A 207 3.11 20.30 3.57
CA TYR A 207 3.77 20.56 2.28
C TYR A 207 4.80 19.47 1.90
N ILE A 208 5.24 18.67 2.88
CA ILE A 208 6.07 17.49 2.66
C ILE A 208 5.46 16.49 1.67
N ILE A 209 4.13 16.41 1.54
CA ILE A 209 3.43 15.55 0.56
C ILE A 209 3.88 15.90 -0.87
N ASN A 210 3.96 17.20 -1.20
CA ASN A 210 4.40 17.65 -2.51
C ASN A 210 5.90 17.38 -2.72
N LYS A 211 6.71 17.50 -1.66
CA LYS A 211 8.15 17.17 -1.73
C LYS A 211 8.37 15.67 -2.01
N VAL A 212 7.57 14.79 -1.41
CA VAL A 212 7.61 13.35 -1.69
C VAL A 212 7.23 13.07 -3.14
N GLU A 213 6.17 13.67 -3.66
CA GLU A 213 5.78 13.47 -5.07
C GLU A 213 6.87 13.93 -6.04
N LEU A 214 7.48 15.09 -5.81
CA LEU A 214 8.60 15.57 -6.62
C LEU A 214 9.80 14.62 -6.56
N TYR A 215 10.20 14.20 -5.36
CA TYR A 215 11.27 13.22 -5.17
C TYR A 215 11.01 11.92 -5.96
N LEU A 216 9.80 11.36 -5.84
CA LEU A 216 9.43 10.13 -6.55
C LEU A 216 9.43 10.31 -8.06
N LYS A 217 8.94 11.45 -8.57
CA LYS A 217 8.96 11.75 -10.01
C LYS A 217 10.38 11.89 -10.55
N ASP A 218 11.26 12.57 -9.82
CA ASP A 218 12.67 12.75 -10.20
C ASP A 218 13.42 11.41 -10.19
N PHE A 219 13.26 10.62 -9.12
CA PHE A 219 13.84 9.29 -9.05
C PHE A 219 13.30 8.38 -10.16
N ALA A 220 12.00 8.42 -10.41
CA ALA A 220 11.38 7.61 -11.45
C ALA A 220 11.89 7.98 -12.85
N LYS A 221 11.99 9.28 -13.16
CA LYS A 221 12.56 9.78 -14.42
C LYS A 221 14.00 9.31 -14.62
N ALA A 222 14.82 9.40 -13.57
CA ALA A 222 16.22 8.99 -13.62
C ALA A 222 16.42 7.47 -13.85
N ASN A 223 15.43 6.65 -13.50
CA ASN A 223 15.49 5.19 -13.61
C ASN A 223 14.50 4.61 -14.64
N ASN A 224 13.92 5.45 -15.51
CA ASN A 224 12.94 5.06 -16.54
C ASN A 224 11.72 4.30 -15.96
N ILE A 225 11.23 4.72 -14.80
CA ILE A 225 10.05 4.18 -14.12
C ILE A 225 8.83 5.02 -14.51
N LYS A 226 7.73 4.37 -14.90
CA LYS A 226 6.46 5.06 -15.16
C LYS A 226 5.78 5.39 -13.82
N VAL A 227 5.46 6.67 -13.63
CA VAL A 227 4.63 7.15 -12.51
C VAL A 227 3.18 7.23 -12.97
N ILE A 228 2.28 6.70 -12.14
CA ILE A 228 0.84 6.62 -12.36
C ILE A 228 0.16 7.37 -11.23
N GLY A 229 -0.81 8.23 -11.55
CA GLY A 229 -1.49 9.04 -10.56
C GLY A 229 -0.68 10.22 -10.03
N SER A 230 -1.21 10.86 -9.00
CA SER A 230 -0.63 11.99 -8.27
C SER A 230 -1.31 12.04 -6.90
N TYR A 231 -0.63 12.57 -5.87
CA TYR A 231 -1.31 12.85 -4.61
C TYR A 231 -2.36 13.96 -4.78
N ASN A 232 -2.19 14.82 -5.79
CA ASN A 232 -3.15 15.83 -6.19
C ASN A 232 -4.27 15.21 -7.07
N PRO A 233 -5.51 15.11 -6.57
CA PRO A 233 -6.59 14.48 -7.30
C PRO A 233 -6.98 15.21 -8.60
N ASN A 234 -6.68 16.51 -8.72
CA ASN A 234 -7.01 17.30 -9.90
C ASN A 234 -6.23 16.86 -11.14
N ILE A 235 -5.04 16.27 -10.97
CA ILE A 235 -4.21 15.77 -12.09
C ILE A 235 -4.91 14.65 -12.85
N ASN A 236 -5.75 13.87 -12.16
CA ASN A 236 -6.52 12.77 -12.74
C ASN A 236 -8.02 13.09 -12.84
N GLU A 237 -8.40 14.36 -12.71
CA GLU A 237 -9.80 14.84 -12.77
C GLU A 237 -10.73 14.11 -11.79
N LEU A 238 -10.19 13.76 -10.62
CA LEU A 238 -10.93 13.01 -9.61
C LEU A 238 -11.81 13.93 -8.80
N LYS A 239 -13.03 13.47 -8.53
CA LYS A 239 -14.05 14.16 -7.74
C LYS A 239 -14.29 13.40 -6.44
N ASN A 240 -15.06 13.99 -5.54
CA ASN A 240 -15.39 13.38 -4.25
C ASN A 240 -16.11 12.01 -4.42
N GLU A 241 -16.90 11.85 -5.49
CA GLU A 241 -17.63 10.63 -5.85
C GLU A 241 -16.72 9.50 -6.35
N ASP A 242 -15.43 9.76 -6.56
CA ASP A 242 -14.44 8.74 -6.89
C ASP A 242 -13.81 8.12 -5.63
N PHE A 243 -14.23 8.52 -4.42
CA PHE A 243 -13.69 8.09 -3.14
C PHE A 243 -14.78 7.54 -2.22
N PHE A 244 -14.36 6.74 -1.23
CA PHE A 244 -15.24 6.31 -0.14
C PHE A 244 -14.83 6.86 1.23
N ASP A 245 -13.68 7.53 1.32
CA ASP A 245 -13.25 8.31 2.48
C ASP A 245 -12.26 9.43 2.07
N GLY A 246 -11.49 9.96 3.01
CA GLY A 246 -10.53 11.04 2.77
C GLY A 246 -9.30 10.70 1.91
N MET A 247 -9.02 9.42 1.64
CA MET A 247 -7.78 9.01 0.97
C MET A 247 -7.88 7.74 0.11
N HIS A 248 -9.01 7.05 0.12
CA HIS A 248 -9.19 5.80 -0.62
C HIS A 248 -10.22 5.93 -1.74
N LEU A 249 -9.78 5.55 -2.94
CA LEU A 249 -10.59 5.52 -4.15
C LEU A 249 -11.59 4.37 -4.15
N LEU A 250 -12.72 4.62 -4.80
CA LEU A 250 -13.62 3.60 -5.33
C LEU A 250 -13.04 3.01 -6.64
N GLU A 251 -13.62 1.91 -7.10
CA GLU A 251 -13.16 1.20 -8.31
C GLU A 251 -13.17 2.09 -9.57
N ASN A 252 -14.19 2.94 -9.75
CA ASN A 252 -14.26 3.93 -10.83
C ASN A 252 -13.06 4.90 -10.81
N GLY A 253 -12.63 5.34 -9.63
CA GLY A 253 -11.46 6.20 -9.45
C GLY A 253 -10.17 5.51 -9.91
N TYR A 254 -9.97 4.24 -9.53
CA TYR A 254 -8.86 3.43 -10.05
C TYR A 254 -8.95 3.27 -11.57
N MET A 255 -10.12 3.01 -12.14
CA MET A 255 -10.29 2.89 -13.59
C MET A 255 -9.92 4.17 -14.34
N LYS A 256 -10.24 5.35 -13.80
CA LYS A 256 -9.83 6.65 -14.38
C LYS A 256 -8.31 6.83 -14.42
N ILE A 257 -7.62 6.45 -13.34
CA ILE A 257 -6.16 6.61 -13.22
C ILE A 257 -5.40 5.60 -14.10
N PHE A 258 -5.87 4.36 -14.14
CA PHE A 258 -5.16 3.25 -14.78
C PHE A 258 -5.54 3.02 -16.25
N LYS A 259 -6.43 3.83 -16.83
CA LYS A 259 -6.92 3.70 -18.21
C LYS A 259 -5.80 3.61 -19.26
N ASP A 260 -4.68 4.31 -19.03
CA ASP A 260 -3.54 4.44 -19.95
C ASP A 260 -2.36 3.50 -19.59
N LEU A 261 -2.57 2.50 -18.73
CA LEU A 261 -1.56 1.50 -18.37
C LEU A 261 -1.64 0.21 -19.20
N ASN A 262 -2.31 0.24 -20.35
CA ASN A 262 -2.33 -0.89 -21.29
C ASN A 262 -1.03 -0.97 -22.10
#